data_AF-A0A8T4N3B2-F1
#
_entry.id   AF-A0A8T4N3B2-F1
#
_cell.length_a   1.000
_cell.length_b   1.000
_cell.length_c   1.000
_cell.angle_alpha   90.00
_cell.angle_beta   90.00
_cell.angle_gamma   90.00
#
_symmetry.space_group_name_H-M   'P 1'
#
loop_
_entity.id
_entity.type
_entity.pdbx_description
1 polymer ?
#
loop_
_entity_poly.entity_id
_entity_poly.type
_entity_poly.pdbx_seq_one_letter_code
_entity_poly.pdbx_strand_id
1 'polypeptide(L)'
;MIKKELIELANQNFKRGFDVNTVKDMLRNQGYAKQDVEDSIKYAQDINEGGGGLVLTQKISRKSIWLYASLPVILVAGIFIFFVLTAPNVQISEGKIIAGANINIPEGGNISFSLYNKAHTIKINSVTEDSVSLIIQSEPIEINLTIGEEKEVDVDGDRESDLYIKLVNITDRIPEIYMKKIEKRCIENWSCGEWSECDSEGKEKRVCSDLNSCGTENKSPERERLCAGNGNLTENFNSTNTNISNFTREFNESGNFNTTHNDSNISNRTTGNNNLNLTNVTGIANETEGNKTNNSRYNNSNLYDIPLSGTLN
;
A
#
# COMPACT_ATOMS: atom_id res chain seq x y z
N MET A 1 37.70 43.25 41.31
CA MET A 1 36.26 43.29 40.98
C MET A 1 36.03 42.20 39.95
N ILE A 2 35.21 41.20 40.24
CA ILE A 2 35.06 40.03 39.36
C ILE A 2 34.40 40.48 38.05
N LYS A 3 35.01 40.16 36.91
CA LYS A 3 34.45 40.52 35.60
C LYS A 3 33.21 39.68 35.34
N LYS A 4 32.06 40.34 35.15
CA LYS A 4 30.75 39.70 34.93
C LYS A 4 30.77 38.72 33.75
N GLU A 5 31.45 39.10 32.67
CA GLU A 5 31.61 38.28 31.46
C GLU A 5 32.28 36.92 31.75
N LEU A 6 33.25 36.90 32.67
CA LEU A 6 33.99 35.68 33.02
C LEU A 6 33.11 34.70 33.82
N ILE A 7 32.22 35.21 34.66
CA ILE A 7 31.22 34.42 35.40
C ILE A 7 30.18 33.82 34.44
N GLU A 8 29.69 34.60 33.47
CA GLU A 8 28.71 34.12 32.48
C GLU A 8 29.30 33.00 31.62
N LEU A 9 30.56 33.18 31.16
CA LEU A 9 31.27 32.18 30.38
C LEU A 9 31.53 30.89 31.18
N ALA A 10 31.91 31.01 32.46
CA ALA A 10 32.07 29.85 33.35
C ALA A 10 30.74 29.08 33.51
N ASN A 11 29.65 29.78 33.81
CA ASN A 11 28.31 29.17 33.97
C ASN A 11 27.79 28.51 32.70
N GLN A 12 28.04 29.09 31.53
CA GLN A 12 27.64 28.49 30.26
C GLN A 12 28.34 27.15 30.02
N ASN A 13 29.63 27.04 30.38
CA ASN A 13 30.38 25.79 30.24
C ASN A 13 29.98 24.75 31.28
N PHE A 14 29.66 25.15 32.52
CA PHE A 14 29.08 24.22 33.50
C PHE A 14 27.75 23.63 33.04
N LYS A 15 26.87 24.44 32.42
CA LYS A 15 25.61 23.94 31.82
C LYS A 15 25.82 22.96 30.67
N ARG A 16 26.98 23.00 30.01
CA ARG A 16 27.39 22.05 28.96
C ARG A 16 28.05 20.79 29.52
N GLY A 17 28.20 20.68 30.84
CA GLY A 17 28.73 19.49 31.52
C GLY A 17 30.26 19.44 31.62
N PHE A 18 30.97 20.54 31.35
CA PHE A 18 32.42 20.60 31.55
C PHE A 18 32.76 20.64 33.04
N ASP A 19 33.80 19.92 33.45
CA ASP A 19 34.30 19.95 34.82
C ASP A 19 35.08 21.23 35.13
N VAL A 20 35.26 21.50 36.42
CA VAL A 20 35.89 22.73 36.93
C VAL A 20 37.30 22.95 36.39
N ASN A 21 38.12 21.90 36.25
CA ASN A 21 39.48 22.04 35.77
C ASN A 21 39.50 22.37 34.27
N THR A 22 38.64 21.71 33.48
CA THR A 22 38.48 22.00 32.06
C THR A 22 38.06 23.46 31.83
N VAL A 23 37.11 23.98 32.60
CA VAL A 23 36.70 25.39 32.47
C VAL A 23 37.84 26.34 32.87
N LYS A 24 38.61 26.03 33.92
CA LYS A 24 39.78 26.84 34.31
C LYS A 24 40.82 26.92 33.19
N ASP A 25 41.11 25.80 32.53
CA ASP A 25 42.10 25.75 31.45
C ASP A 25 41.60 26.50 30.21
N MET A 26 40.32 26.36 29.86
CA MET A 26 39.70 27.13 28.76
C MET A 26 39.83 28.65 28.99
N LEU A 27 39.53 29.12 30.20
CA LEU A 27 39.61 30.55 30.53
C LEU A 27 41.07 31.05 30.54
N ARG A 28 42.01 30.27 31.07
CA ARG A 28 43.44 30.62 31.03
C ARG A 28 43.97 30.69 29.60
N ASN A 29 43.56 29.76 28.73
CA ASN A 29 43.95 29.74 27.32
C ASN A 29 43.37 30.92 26.52
N GLN A 30 42.31 31.56 27.02
CA GLN A 30 41.76 32.81 26.46
C GLN A 30 42.47 34.08 26.95
N GLY A 31 43.51 33.94 27.78
CA GLY A 31 44.33 35.05 28.26
C GLY A 31 43.81 35.72 29.54
N TYR A 32 42.83 35.13 30.23
CA TYR A 32 42.39 35.64 31.52
C TYR A 32 43.43 35.39 32.62
N ALA A 33 43.64 36.38 33.50
CA ALA A 33 44.57 36.28 34.60
C ALA A 33 44.17 35.15 35.56
N LYS A 34 45.15 34.38 36.06
CA LYS A 34 44.91 33.22 36.92
C LYS A 34 44.00 33.52 38.11
N GLN A 35 44.18 34.67 38.76
CA GLN A 35 43.37 35.07 39.91
C GLN A 35 41.91 35.36 39.53
N ASP A 36 41.68 36.08 38.42
CA ASP A 36 40.33 36.38 37.93
C ASP A 36 39.55 35.08 37.62
N VAL A 37 40.24 34.09 37.05
CA VAL A 37 39.66 32.77 36.75
C VAL A 37 39.25 32.04 38.04
N GLU A 38 40.12 31.98 39.05
CA GLU A 38 39.81 31.31 40.32
C GLU A 38 38.63 31.99 41.04
N ASP A 39 38.61 33.32 41.08
CA ASP A 39 37.56 34.09 41.75
C ASP A 39 36.20 33.93 41.02
N SER A 40 36.19 33.94 39.68
CA SER A 40 34.97 33.72 38.88
C SER A 40 34.43 32.30 38.99
N ILE A 41 35.31 31.29 39.02
CA ILE A 41 34.90 29.88 39.16
C ILE A 41 34.29 29.65 40.54
N LYS A 42 34.95 30.14 41.61
CA LYS A 42 34.43 30.05 42.97
C LYS A 42 33.04 30.69 43.08
N TYR A 43 32.89 31.91 42.53
CA TYR A 43 31.61 32.61 42.52
C TYR A 43 30.52 31.87 41.73
N ALA A 44 30.86 31.27 40.59
CA ALA A 44 29.93 30.46 39.80
C ALA A 44 29.51 29.16 40.51
N GLN A 45 30.43 28.50 41.24
CA GLN A 45 30.12 27.33 42.07
C GLN A 45 29.23 27.71 43.25
N ASP A 46 29.52 28.81 43.95
CA ASP A 46 28.69 29.32 45.05
C ASP A 46 27.25 29.63 44.60
N ILE A 47 27.05 30.06 43.33
CA ILE A 47 25.70 30.25 42.75
C ILE A 47 25.01 28.92 42.46
N ASN A 48 25.73 27.94 41.92
CA ASN A 48 25.13 26.65 41.56
C ASN A 48 24.85 25.78 42.80
N GLU A 49 25.70 25.87 43.83
CA GLU A 49 25.48 25.24 45.14
C GLU A 49 24.46 26.04 45.99
N GLY A 50 24.40 27.36 45.77
CA GLY A 50 23.45 28.30 46.38
C GLY A 50 22.07 28.37 45.70
N GLY A 51 21.78 27.50 44.73
CA GLY A 51 20.47 27.32 44.11
C GLY A 51 19.38 26.74 45.03
N GLY A 52 19.63 26.68 46.35
CA GLY A 52 18.58 26.69 47.36
C GLY A 52 18.02 28.10 47.45
N GLY A 53 16.85 28.32 46.84
CA GLY A 53 16.22 29.63 46.74
C GLY A 53 16.19 30.43 48.05
N LEU A 54 16.16 31.75 47.91
CA LEU A 54 15.84 32.72 48.94
C LEU A 54 14.57 32.29 49.71
N VAL A 55 14.77 31.55 50.80
CA VAL A 55 13.75 31.32 51.81
C VAL A 55 13.64 32.61 52.59
N LEU A 56 12.74 33.49 52.15
CA LEU A 56 12.07 34.40 53.07
C LEU A 56 11.41 33.51 54.13
N THR A 57 12.03 33.39 55.31
CA THR A 57 11.38 32.76 56.47
C THR A 57 10.33 33.72 57.02
N GLN A 58 9.27 33.93 56.25
CA GLN A 58 7.99 34.28 56.83
C GLN A 58 7.46 33.00 57.47
N LYS A 59 7.21 33.06 58.78
CA LYS A 59 6.71 31.98 59.63
C LYS A 59 5.27 31.62 59.21
N ILE A 60 5.10 31.02 58.04
CA ILE A 60 3.84 30.49 57.55
C ILE A 60 3.78 29.02 57.99
N SER A 61 2.72 28.71 58.72
CA SER A 61 2.41 27.38 59.27
C SER A 61 2.59 26.28 58.22
N ARG A 62 3.55 25.37 58.49
CA ARG A 62 4.09 24.35 57.58
C ARG A 62 3.10 23.23 57.16
N LYS A 63 1.82 23.30 57.50
CA LYS A 63 0.87 22.23 57.16
C LYS A 63 0.19 22.36 55.79
N SER A 64 0.32 23.48 55.08
CA SER A 64 -0.46 23.72 53.84
C SER A 64 0.35 23.98 52.55
N ILE A 65 1.69 24.17 52.62
CA ILE A 65 2.49 24.58 51.43
C ILE A 65 2.97 23.39 50.58
N TRP A 66 3.13 22.19 51.17
CA TRP A 66 3.45 20.97 50.41
C TRP A 66 2.36 20.53 49.42
N LEU A 67 1.16 21.09 49.51
CA LEU A 67 0.05 20.83 48.59
C LEU A 67 0.13 21.65 47.28
N TYR A 68 0.86 22.78 47.26
CA TYR A 68 0.85 23.68 46.10
C TYR A 68 2.03 23.50 45.15
N ALA A 69 3.16 22.92 45.61
CA ALA A 69 4.33 22.69 44.77
C ALA A 69 4.22 21.44 43.87
N SER A 70 3.42 20.44 44.26
CA SER A 70 3.16 19.24 43.46
C SER A 70 2.04 19.43 42.44
N LEU A 71 1.14 20.38 42.67
CA LEU A 71 -0.01 20.66 41.81
C LEU A 71 0.37 20.90 40.34
N PRO A 72 1.35 21.75 39.98
CA PRO A 72 1.70 21.99 38.58
C PRO A 72 2.32 20.77 37.89
N VAL A 73 3.07 19.93 38.61
CA VAL A 73 3.65 18.70 38.06
C VAL A 73 2.55 17.68 37.76
N ILE A 74 1.58 17.53 38.66
CA ILE A 74 0.42 16.66 38.47
C ILE A 74 -0.47 17.20 37.34
N LEU A 75 -0.60 18.52 37.19
CA LEU A 75 -1.39 19.14 36.12
C LEU A 75 -0.73 18.93 34.74
N VAL A 76 0.59 19.10 34.62
CA VAL A 76 1.33 18.85 33.37
C VAL A 76 1.31 17.36 33.01
N ALA A 77 1.55 16.47 33.98
CA ALA A 77 1.44 15.02 33.76
C ALA A 77 0.00 14.62 33.39
N GLY A 78 -1.00 15.20 34.05
CA GLY A 78 -2.42 15.00 33.77
C GLY A 78 -2.82 15.50 32.38
N ILE A 79 -2.31 16.65 31.93
CA ILE A 79 -2.51 17.17 30.58
C ILE A 79 -1.86 16.24 29.55
N PHE A 80 -0.63 15.79 29.79
CA PHE A 80 0.06 14.87 28.86
C PHE A 80 -0.67 13.53 28.77
N ILE A 81 -1.10 12.96 29.89
CA ILE A 81 -1.92 11.74 29.94
C ILE A 81 -3.27 11.98 29.24
N PHE A 82 -3.92 13.12 29.46
CA PHE A 82 -5.17 13.46 28.80
C PHE A 82 -4.99 13.53 27.28
N PHE A 83 -3.94 14.19 26.77
CA PHE A 83 -3.65 14.24 25.33
C PHE A 83 -3.36 12.86 24.73
N VAL A 84 -2.67 11.97 25.47
CA VAL A 84 -2.46 10.58 25.05
C VAL A 84 -3.77 9.80 25.01
N LEU A 85 -4.69 10.05 25.94
CA LEU A 85 -6.00 9.38 26.02
C LEU A 85 -7.05 9.95 25.06
N THR A 86 -6.92 11.21 24.61
CA THR A 86 -7.88 11.85 23.70
C THR A 86 -7.40 11.93 22.25
N ALA A 87 -6.28 11.30 21.89
CA ALA A 87 -5.86 11.24 20.50
C ALA A 87 -7.00 10.62 19.67
N PRO A 88 -7.49 11.31 18.63
CA PRO A 88 -8.58 10.79 17.83
C PRO A 88 -8.14 9.46 17.22
N ASN A 89 -8.92 8.41 17.48
CA ASN A 89 -8.73 7.15 16.77
C ASN A 89 -8.94 7.43 15.29
N VAL A 90 -7.85 7.43 14.53
CA VAL A 90 -7.92 7.56 13.08
C VAL A 90 -8.68 6.33 12.59
N GLN A 91 -9.88 6.55 12.09
CA GLN A 91 -10.73 5.52 11.51
C GLN A 91 -10.79 5.69 10.00
N ILE A 92 -10.51 4.62 9.27
CA ILE A 92 -10.68 4.59 7.82
C ILE A 92 -12.07 4.03 7.51
N SER A 93 -12.85 4.81 6.75
CA SER A 93 -14.16 4.38 6.28
C SER A 93 -14.05 3.24 5.26
N GLU A 94 -15.06 2.37 5.23
CA GLU A 94 -15.11 1.24 4.29
C GLU A 94 -14.99 1.70 2.83
N GLY A 95 -15.66 2.79 2.44
CA GLY A 95 -15.55 3.33 1.08
C GLY A 95 -14.12 3.72 0.68
N LYS A 96 -13.30 4.18 1.63
CA LYS A 96 -11.88 4.47 1.39
C LYS A 96 -11.04 3.20 1.27
N ILE A 97 -11.37 2.14 2.02
CA ILE A 97 -10.73 0.83 1.87
C ILE A 97 -11.13 0.17 0.54
N ILE A 98 -12.37 0.32 0.07
CA ILE A 98 -12.82 -0.20 -1.23
C ILE A 98 -12.03 0.45 -2.39
N ALA A 99 -11.88 1.77 -2.36
CA ALA A 99 -11.10 2.49 -3.38
C ALA A 99 -9.59 2.16 -3.31
N GLY A 100 -9.11 1.73 -2.14
CA GLY A 100 -7.71 1.57 -1.84
C GLY A 100 -7.12 2.83 -1.20
N ALA A 101 -6.26 2.67 -0.21
CA ALA A 101 -5.68 3.77 0.55
C ALA A 101 -4.23 3.52 0.94
N ASN A 102 -3.38 4.54 0.76
CA ASN A 102 -2.04 4.61 1.37
C ASN A 102 -2.13 5.23 2.75
N ILE A 103 -1.44 4.64 3.72
CA ILE A 103 -1.52 5.00 5.13
C ILE A 103 -0.12 4.93 5.73
N ASN A 104 0.26 6.00 6.43
CA ASN A 104 1.52 6.06 7.15
C ASN A 104 1.25 5.77 8.63
N ILE A 105 1.83 4.69 9.15
CA ILE A 105 1.63 4.26 10.54
C ILE A 105 3.01 4.07 11.17
N PRO A 106 3.42 4.90 12.15
CA PRO A 106 4.72 4.74 12.80
C PRO A 106 4.80 3.43 13.60
N GLU A 107 6.02 3.00 13.90
CA GLU A 107 6.26 1.86 14.79
C GLU A 107 5.53 2.03 16.14
N GLY A 108 4.82 0.98 16.59
CA GLY A 108 3.96 1.02 17.77
C GLY A 108 2.60 1.70 17.57
N GLY A 109 2.41 2.38 16.43
CA GLY A 109 1.15 2.99 16.03
C GLY A 109 0.08 1.95 15.70
N ASN A 110 -1.17 2.40 15.72
CA ASN A 110 -2.31 1.61 15.30
C ASN A 110 -3.29 2.46 14.48
N ILE A 111 -4.09 1.79 13.66
CA ILE A 111 -5.18 2.40 12.92
C ILE A 111 -6.39 1.49 12.95
N SER A 112 -7.57 2.08 13.07
CA SER A 112 -8.83 1.33 12.96
C SER A 112 -9.44 1.52 11.57
N PHE A 113 -10.09 0.48 11.06
CA PHE A 113 -10.84 0.54 9.81
C PHE A 113 -12.12 -0.27 9.93
N SER A 114 -13.09 -0.01 9.05
CA SER A 114 -14.33 -0.80 8.98
C SER A 114 -14.36 -1.66 7.72
N LEU A 115 -14.72 -2.93 7.88
CA LEU A 115 -14.94 -3.87 6.79
C LEU A 115 -16.20 -4.69 7.09
N TYR A 116 -17.13 -4.79 6.15
CA TYR A 116 -18.42 -5.48 6.34
C TYR A 116 -19.18 -5.01 7.60
N ASN A 117 -19.16 -3.69 7.86
CA ASN A 117 -19.72 -3.08 9.07
C ASN A 117 -19.13 -3.56 10.42
N LYS A 118 -18.00 -4.27 10.41
CA LYS A 118 -17.23 -4.63 11.60
C LYS A 118 -16.00 -3.73 11.71
N ALA A 119 -15.61 -3.39 12.93
CA ALA A 119 -14.40 -2.63 13.18
C ALA A 119 -13.20 -3.57 13.32
N HIS A 120 -12.10 -3.22 12.68
CA HIS A 120 -10.82 -3.93 12.71
C HIS A 120 -9.71 -2.94 13.08
N THR A 121 -8.59 -3.46 13.61
CA THR A 121 -7.42 -2.64 13.96
C THR A 121 -6.16 -3.26 13.40
N ILE A 122 -5.33 -2.45 12.73
CA ILE A 122 -3.95 -2.80 12.37
C ILE A 122 -3.02 -2.12 13.37
N LYS A 123 -2.05 -2.88 13.88
CA LYS A 123 -0.97 -2.39 14.74
C LYS A 123 0.37 -2.69 14.09
N ILE A 124 1.26 -1.70 14.06
CA ILE A 124 2.66 -1.90 13.64
C ILE A 124 3.48 -2.33 14.85
N ASN A 125 4.05 -3.54 14.80
CA ASN A 125 4.87 -4.08 15.87
C ASN A 125 6.33 -3.60 15.78
N SER A 126 6.93 -3.74 14.61
CA SER A 126 8.33 -3.35 14.37
C SER A 126 8.56 -2.92 12.93
N VAL A 127 9.50 -2.01 12.72
CA VAL A 127 9.88 -1.50 11.40
C VAL A 127 11.40 -1.61 11.24
N THR A 128 11.86 -2.24 10.16
CA THR A 128 13.28 -2.26 9.76
C THR A 128 13.53 -1.27 8.62
N GLU A 129 14.69 -1.32 7.97
CA GLU A 129 14.99 -0.48 6.80
C GLU A 129 14.13 -0.85 5.58
N ASP A 130 13.75 -2.12 5.46
CA ASP A 130 13.14 -2.71 4.27
C ASP A 130 11.90 -3.58 4.57
N SER A 131 11.50 -3.72 5.83
CA SER A 131 10.39 -4.58 6.23
C SER A 131 9.58 -4.02 7.39
N VAL A 132 8.35 -4.52 7.52
CA VAL A 132 7.43 -4.21 8.61
C VAL A 132 6.81 -5.50 9.14
N SER A 133 6.66 -5.57 10.46
CA SER A 133 5.84 -6.57 11.15
C SER A 133 4.59 -5.88 11.70
N LEU A 134 3.42 -6.40 11.36
CA LEU A 134 2.13 -5.85 11.79
C LEU A 134 1.15 -6.94 12.22
N ILE A 135 0.15 -6.54 13.01
CA ILE A 135 -0.92 -7.42 13.50
C ILE A 135 -2.27 -6.81 13.15
N ILE A 136 -3.15 -7.61 12.54
CA ILE A 136 -4.58 -7.31 12.46
C ILE A 136 -5.25 -7.92 13.69
N GLN A 137 -5.95 -7.11 14.50
CA GLN A 137 -6.37 -7.51 15.86
C GLN A 137 -7.75 -8.16 15.97
N SER A 138 -8.54 -8.24 14.90
CA SER A 138 -9.89 -8.83 14.95
C SER A 138 -9.83 -10.33 15.24
N GLU A 139 -9.00 -11.01 14.47
CA GLU A 139 -8.41 -12.30 14.80
C GLU A 139 -6.91 -12.06 14.67
N PRO A 140 -6.08 -12.18 15.74
CA PRO A 140 -4.67 -11.81 15.69
C PRO A 140 -3.91 -12.50 14.55
N ILE A 141 -3.73 -11.79 13.44
CA ILE A 141 -3.02 -12.27 12.26
C ILE A 141 -1.72 -11.48 12.14
N GLU A 142 -0.61 -12.18 12.32
CA GLU A 142 0.74 -11.61 12.19
C GLU A 142 1.20 -11.63 10.73
N ILE A 143 1.62 -10.46 10.24
CA ILE A 143 2.03 -10.27 8.86
C ILE A 143 3.39 -9.58 8.87
N ASN A 144 4.35 -10.19 8.16
CA ASN A 144 5.62 -9.57 7.82
C ASN A 144 5.59 -9.23 6.33
N LEU A 145 5.93 -7.99 5.98
CA LEU A 145 6.05 -7.53 4.59
C LEU A 145 7.41 -6.88 4.38
N THR A 146 8.04 -7.19 3.25
CA THR A 146 9.18 -6.45 2.70
C THR A 146 8.70 -5.38 1.71
N ILE A 147 9.51 -4.34 1.43
CA ILE A 147 9.12 -3.27 0.49
C ILE A 147 8.75 -3.88 -0.87
N GLY A 148 7.55 -3.57 -1.33
CA GLY A 148 6.96 -4.07 -2.58
C GLY A 148 6.19 -5.39 -2.43
N GLU A 149 6.35 -6.12 -1.32
CA GLU A 149 5.61 -7.35 -1.03
C GLU A 149 4.14 -7.04 -0.74
N GLU A 150 3.28 -7.93 -1.20
CA GLU A 150 1.83 -7.86 -1.05
C GLU A 150 1.28 -9.18 -0.51
N LYS A 151 0.22 -9.09 0.29
CA LYS A 151 -0.49 -10.24 0.85
C LYS A 151 -1.99 -10.02 0.76
N GLU A 152 -2.71 -11.12 0.64
CA GLU A 152 -4.14 -11.19 0.80
C GLU A 152 -4.44 -11.83 2.15
N VAL A 153 -5.39 -11.27 2.89
CA VAL A 153 -5.64 -11.63 4.29
C VAL A 153 -7.13 -11.81 4.49
N ASP A 154 -7.50 -12.96 5.03
CA ASP A 154 -8.80 -13.26 5.61
C ASP A 154 -8.88 -12.57 6.98
N VAL A 155 -9.81 -11.61 7.16
CA VAL A 155 -9.89 -10.82 8.41
C VAL A 155 -11.04 -11.23 9.32
N ASP A 156 -11.89 -12.17 8.89
CA ASP A 156 -13.04 -12.63 9.66
C ASP A 156 -13.17 -14.16 9.81
N GLY A 157 -12.18 -14.91 9.31
CA GLY A 157 -11.98 -16.33 9.57
C GLY A 157 -12.80 -17.25 8.67
N ASP A 158 -13.40 -16.73 7.59
CA ASP A 158 -14.26 -17.50 6.69
C ASP A 158 -13.49 -18.30 5.62
N ARG A 159 -12.15 -18.20 5.64
CA ARG A 159 -11.17 -18.80 4.70
C ARG A 159 -11.15 -18.16 3.32
N GLU A 160 -11.76 -16.99 3.17
CA GLU A 160 -11.67 -16.17 1.97
C GLU A 160 -10.89 -14.90 2.28
N SER A 161 -10.04 -14.49 1.33
CA SER A 161 -9.27 -13.27 1.49
C SER A 161 -10.17 -12.03 1.35
N ASP A 162 -10.15 -11.16 2.36
CA ASP A 162 -10.97 -9.95 2.42
C ASP A 162 -10.19 -8.67 2.11
N LEU A 163 -8.90 -8.69 2.45
CA LEU A 163 -8.06 -7.50 2.46
C LEU A 163 -6.76 -7.77 1.71
N TYR A 164 -6.50 -6.93 0.72
CA TYR A 164 -5.20 -6.83 0.06
C TYR A 164 -4.37 -5.78 0.79
N ILE A 165 -3.14 -6.14 1.15
CA ILE A 165 -2.18 -5.27 1.86
C ILE A 165 -0.82 -5.30 1.17
N LYS A 166 -0.16 -4.15 1.08
CA LYS A 166 1.16 -4.01 0.46
C LYS A 166 2.01 -2.99 1.21
N LEU A 167 3.28 -3.31 1.43
CA LEU A 167 4.25 -2.32 1.90
C LEU A 167 4.78 -1.54 0.69
N VAL A 168 4.44 -0.25 0.60
CA VAL A 168 4.82 0.60 -0.54
C VAL A 168 6.24 1.11 -0.38
N ASN A 169 6.54 1.73 0.77
CA ASN A 169 7.83 2.33 1.07
C ASN A 169 8.02 2.48 2.60
N ILE A 170 9.23 2.77 3.05
CA ILE A 170 9.53 3.18 4.44
C ILE A 170 10.33 4.47 4.37
N THR A 171 9.82 5.55 4.99
CA THR A 171 10.51 6.84 5.09
C THR A 171 10.65 7.23 6.55
N ASP A 172 11.87 7.49 7.02
CA ASP A 172 12.14 7.84 8.43
C ASP A 172 11.56 6.84 9.45
N ARG A 173 11.63 5.54 9.16
CA ARG A 173 11.02 4.44 9.95
C ARG A 173 9.49 4.50 10.04
N ILE A 174 8.84 5.23 9.14
CA ILE A 174 7.39 5.24 9.00
C ILE A 174 7.03 4.46 7.72
N PRO A 175 6.47 3.25 7.85
CA PRO A 175 5.99 2.49 6.70
C PRO A 175 4.75 3.15 6.08
N GLU A 176 4.76 3.24 4.76
CA GLU A 176 3.59 3.52 3.93
C GLU A 176 2.96 2.20 3.50
N ILE A 177 1.77 1.91 4.05
CA ILE A 177 1.00 0.70 3.78
C ILE A 177 -0.14 1.05 2.82
N TYR A 178 -0.20 0.35 1.69
CA TYR A 178 -1.37 0.35 0.83
C TYR A 178 -2.33 -0.77 1.25
N MET A 179 -3.61 -0.45 1.38
CA MET A 179 -4.65 -1.41 1.72
C MET A 179 -5.83 -1.26 0.78
N LYS A 180 -6.44 -2.37 0.39
CA LYS A 180 -7.66 -2.38 -0.44
C LYS A 180 -8.56 -3.56 -0.08
N LYS A 181 -9.88 -3.34 -0.02
CA LYS A 181 -10.85 -4.44 0.07
C LYS A 181 -10.73 -5.32 -1.18
N ILE A 182 -10.63 -6.62 -0.97
CA ILE A 182 -10.75 -7.59 -2.07
C ILE A 182 -12.24 -7.70 -2.36
N GLU A 183 -12.69 -7.07 -3.44
CA GLU A 183 -14.01 -7.38 -3.96
C GLU A 183 -13.97 -8.77 -4.54
N LYS A 184 -14.56 -9.73 -3.83
CA LYS A 184 -14.84 -11.05 -4.37
C LYS A 184 -15.73 -10.86 -5.58
N ARG A 185 -15.15 -10.94 -6.77
CA ARG A 185 -15.94 -11.06 -8.00
C ARG A 185 -16.59 -12.42 -7.91
N CYS A 186 -17.90 -12.44 -7.75
CA CYS A 186 -18.62 -13.68 -7.95
C CYS A 186 -18.42 -14.09 -9.41
N ILE A 187 -17.69 -15.20 -9.61
CA ILE A 187 -17.48 -15.74 -10.94
C ILE A 187 -18.73 -16.53 -11.27
N GLU A 188 -19.53 -15.98 -12.18
CA GLU A 188 -20.74 -16.63 -12.67
C GLU A 188 -20.40 -18.02 -13.22
N ASN A 189 -21.17 -19.02 -12.81
CA ASN A 189 -21.01 -20.39 -13.28
C ASN A 189 -22.32 -20.85 -13.90
N TRP A 190 -22.48 -20.61 -15.19
CA TRP A 190 -23.72 -20.86 -15.89
C TRP A 190 -23.85 -22.32 -16.32
N SER A 191 -24.94 -22.95 -15.92
CA SER A 191 -25.43 -24.20 -16.50
C SER A 191 -26.64 -23.90 -17.37
N CYS A 192 -26.54 -24.24 -18.66
CA CYS A 192 -27.65 -24.08 -19.59
C CYS A 192 -28.19 -25.44 -20.01
N GLY A 193 -29.51 -25.55 -20.10
CA GLY A 193 -30.17 -26.69 -20.71
C GLY A 193 -29.97 -26.73 -22.23
N GLU A 194 -30.51 -27.79 -22.83
CA GLU A 194 -30.61 -27.92 -24.28
C GLU A 194 -31.45 -26.78 -24.87
N TRP A 195 -31.18 -26.46 -26.13
CA TRP A 195 -32.02 -25.55 -26.90
C TRP A 195 -33.38 -26.19 -27.17
N SER A 196 -34.44 -25.38 -27.08
CA SER A 196 -35.79 -25.80 -27.45
C SER A 196 -35.88 -26.13 -28.93
N GLU A 197 -36.97 -26.79 -29.33
CA GLU A 197 -37.35 -26.80 -30.74
C GLU A 197 -37.56 -25.37 -31.25
N CYS A 198 -37.42 -25.20 -32.56
CA CYS A 198 -37.69 -23.95 -33.25
C CYS A 198 -39.15 -23.57 -33.12
N ASP A 199 -39.40 -22.36 -32.62
CA ASP A 199 -40.74 -21.79 -32.63
C ASP A 199 -41.17 -21.37 -34.04
N SER A 200 -42.44 -20.94 -34.17
CA SER A 200 -42.99 -20.45 -35.43
C SER A 200 -42.30 -19.19 -35.99
N GLU A 201 -41.47 -18.52 -35.20
CA GLU A 201 -40.67 -17.36 -35.59
C GLU A 201 -39.24 -17.75 -36.01
N GLY A 202 -38.91 -19.05 -35.98
CA GLY A 202 -37.58 -19.56 -36.34
C GLY A 202 -36.54 -19.31 -35.26
N LYS A 203 -36.93 -19.26 -33.99
CA LYS A 203 -36.03 -19.08 -32.84
C LYS A 203 -36.06 -20.29 -31.92
N GLU A 204 -34.91 -20.57 -31.32
CA GLU A 204 -34.77 -21.56 -30.25
C GLU A 204 -34.35 -20.85 -28.96
N LYS A 205 -34.87 -21.34 -27.83
CA LYS A 205 -34.63 -20.77 -26.51
C LYS A 205 -34.06 -21.82 -25.58
N ARG A 206 -33.19 -21.41 -24.65
CA ARG A 206 -32.71 -22.29 -23.58
C ARG A 206 -32.78 -21.60 -22.23
N VAL A 207 -32.91 -22.41 -21.18
CA VAL A 207 -32.86 -21.92 -19.80
C VAL A 207 -31.41 -22.03 -19.32
N CYS A 208 -30.87 -20.92 -18.82
CA CYS A 208 -29.57 -20.86 -18.16
C CYS A 208 -29.76 -20.50 -16.68
N SER A 209 -29.06 -21.19 -15.80
CA SER A 209 -29.06 -20.94 -14.35
C SER A 209 -27.63 -20.71 -13.88
N ASP A 210 -27.43 -19.61 -13.14
CA ASP A 210 -26.16 -19.34 -12.48
C ASP A 210 -26.06 -20.20 -11.22
N LEU A 211 -25.21 -21.21 -11.27
CA LEU A 211 -24.99 -22.17 -10.19
C LEU A 211 -24.36 -21.51 -8.96
N ASN A 212 -23.67 -20.39 -9.13
CA ASN A 212 -23.04 -19.65 -8.03
C ASN A 212 -23.93 -18.54 -7.47
N SER A 213 -25.12 -18.32 -8.04
CA SER A 213 -26.09 -17.30 -7.59
C SER A 213 -25.47 -15.91 -7.42
N CYS A 214 -24.58 -15.53 -8.33
CA CYS A 214 -23.86 -14.26 -8.31
C CYS A 214 -24.76 -13.04 -8.51
N GLY A 215 -25.91 -13.23 -9.17
CA GLY A 215 -26.88 -12.15 -9.42
C GLY A 215 -26.44 -11.14 -10.48
N THR A 216 -25.31 -11.39 -11.14
CA THR A 216 -24.83 -10.63 -12.30
C THR A 216 -25.07 -11.42 -13.60
N GLU A 217 -25.15 -10.73 -14.74
CA GLU A 217 -25.34 -11.35 -16.07
C GLU A 217 -24.16 -11.08 -17.03
N ASN A 218 -23.01 -10.66 -16.51
CA ASN A 218 -21.87 -10.18 -17.30
C ASN A 218 -21.25 -11.26 -18.21
N LYS A 219 -21.37 -12.54 -17.82
CA LYS A 219 -20.89 -13.70 -18.57
C LYS A 219 -22.04 -14.68 -18.86
N SER A 220 -23.29 -14.23 -18.82
CA SER A 220 -24.45 -15.07 -19.16
C SER A 220 -24.34 -15.56 -20.60
N PRO A 221 -24.46 -16.88 -20.85
CA PRO A 221 -24.59 -17.40 -22.19
C PRO A 221 -25.87 -16.88 -22.86
N GLU A 222 -25.89 -16.88 -24.20
CA GLU A 222 -27.07 -16.53 -25.00
C GLU A 222 -28.25 -17.47 -24.67
N ARG A 223 -29.45 -16.92 -24.53
CA ARG A 223 -30.68 -17.65 -24.15
C ARG A 223 -31.70 -17.79 -25.27
N GLU A 224 -31.53 -17.03 -26.36
CA GLU A 224 -32.37 -17.06 -27.55
C GLU A 224 -31.46 -16.91 -28.76
N ARG A 225 -31.55 -17.81 -29.73
CA ARG A 225 -30.84 -17.69 -31.00
C ARG A 225 -31.77 -18.03 -32.16
N LEU A 226 -31.41 -17.57 -33.37
CA LEU A 226 -32.07 -18.02 -34.58
C LEU A 226 -31.74 -19.49 -34.83
N CYS A 227 -32.75 -20.24 -35.24
CA CYS A 227 -32.56 -21.64 -35.57
C CYS A 227 -31.54 -21.82 -36.68
N ALA A 228 -30.71 -22.85 -36.54
CA ALA A 228 -29.90 -23.40 -37.63
C ALA A 228 -30.80 -24.13 -38.67
N GLY A 229 -31.88 -23.50 -39.10
CA GLY A 229 -32.83 -24.03 -40.06
C GLY A 229 -32.37 -23.71 -41.46
N ASN A 230 -31.61 -24.64 -42.05
CA ASN A 230 -31.37 -24.84 -43.48
C ASN A 230 -31.67 -23.61 -44.35
N GLY A 231 -30.87 -22.57 -44.15
CA GLY A 231 -30.58 -21.64 -45.22
C GLY A 231 -29.90 -22.41 -46.35
N ASN A 232 -30.65 -23.23 -47.08
CA ASN A 232 -30.61 -23.14 -48.52
C ASN A 232 -31.19 -21.76 -48.86
N LEU A 233 -30.45 -20.73 -48.45
CA LEU A 233 -30.47 -19.44 -49.07
C LEU A 233 -29.95 -19.75 -50.47
N THR A 234 -30.82 -20.25 -51.35
CA THR A 234 -30.91 -19.67 -52.68
C THR A 234 -31.37 -18.23 -52.49
N GLU A 235 -30.53 -17.43 -51.82
CA GLU A 235 -30.35 -16.05 -52.19
C GLU A 235 -29.89 -16.16 -53.63
N ASN A 236 -30.88 -16.11 -54.51
CA ASN A 236 -30.72 -15.64 -55.85
C ASN A 236 -30.20 -14.21 -55.65
N PHE A 237 -28.90 -14.07 -55.40
CA PHE A 237 -28.15 -12.87 -55.69
C PHE A 237 -28.32 -12.68 -57.20
N ASN A 238 -29.48 -12.13 -57.58
CA ASN A 238 -29.57 -11.30 -58.74
C ASN A 238 -28.62 -10.15 -58.42
N SER A 239 -27.36 -10.39 -58.79
CA SER A 239 -26.39 -9.39 -59.20
C SER A 239 -27.07 -8.49 -60.22
N THR A 240 -27.94 -7.59 -59.76
CA THR A 240 -28.06 -6.31 -60.43
C THR A 240 -26.73 -5.64 -60.19
N ASN A 241 -25.92 -5.82 -61.22
CA ASN A 241 -24.65 -5.20 -61.51
C ASN A 241 -24.82 -3.67 -61.47
N THR A 242 -25.08 -3.10 -60.30
CA THR A 242 -24.96 -1.66 -60.07
C THR A 242 -23.50 -1.40 -59.78
N ASN A 243 -22.80 -1.05 -60.86
CA ASN A 243 -21.49 -0.43 -60.91
C ASN A 243 -21.00 0.10 -59.55
N ILE A 244 -20.22 -0.74 -58.85
CA ILE A 244 -19.28 -0.29 -57.84
C ILE A 244 -18.06 0.25 -58.59
N SER A 245 -18.24 1.41 -59.20
CA SER A 245 -17.17 2.31 -59.59
C SER A 245 -17.55 3.65 -58.97
N ASN A 246 -16.73 4.12 -58.02
CA ASN A 246 -16.80 5.42 -57.34
C ASN A 246 -17.25 5.41 -55.88
N PHE A 247 -16.65 4.55 -55.05
CA PHE A 247 -16.43 4.91 -53.64
C PHE A 247 -14.95 4.83 -53.29
N THR A 248 -14.15 5.61 -54.01
CA THR A 248 -12.85 6.08 -53.53
C THR A 248 -13.14 7.43 -52.85
N ARG A 249 -13.52 7.41 -51.57
CA ARG A 249 -13.54 8.64 -50.78
C ARG A 249 -12.26 8.71 -49.96
N GLU A 250 -11.48 9.72 -50.33
CA GLU A 250 -10.32 10.32 -49.69
C GLU A 250 -10.21 10.07 -48.18
N PHE A 251 -9.15 9.37 -47.78
CA PHE A 251 -8.44 9.62 -46.53
C PHE A 251 -7.14 10.33 -46.90
N ASN A 252 -7.20 11.66 -46.96
CA ASN A 252 -6.01 12.51 -46.95
C ASN A 252 -5.88 13.15 -45.57
N GLU A 253 -4.66 13.06 -45.04
CA GLU A 253 -4.03 13.95 -44.06
C GLU A 253 -4.66 14.01 -42.66
N SER A 254 -3.96 13.83 -41.53
CA SER A 254 -2.54 13.88 -41.23
C SER A 254 -2.37 13.31 -39.82
N GLY A 255 -1.41 12.40 -39.62
CA GLY A 255 -1.23 11.73 -38.34
C GLY A 255 0.06 10.92 -38.33
N ASN A 256 1.15 11.62 -38.04
CA ASN A 256 2.52 11.15 -37.95
C ASN A 256 2.64 9.92 -37.03
N PHE A 257 2.83 8.71 -37.59
CA PHE A 257 3.11 7.49 -36.82
C PHE A 257 4.54 7.03 -37.10
N ASN A 258 5.46 7.41 -36.20
CA ASN A 258 6.81 6.85 -36.15
C ASN A 258 6.72 5.38 -35.72
N THR A 259 6.82 4.48 -36.68
CA THR A 259 7.15 3.06 -36.42
C THR A 259 8.56 2.80 -36.89
N THR A 260 9.47 2.68 -35.93
CA THR A 260 10.75 1.99 -36.13
C THR A 260 10.46 0.50 -36.17
N HIS A 261 10.14 -0.02 -37.36
CA HIS A 261 10.16 -1.44 -37.65
C HIS A 261 11.55 -1.79 -38.19
N ASN A 262 12.27 -2.61 -37.44
CA ASN A 262 13.59 -3.10 -37.78
C ASN A 262 13.40 -4.36 -38.65
N ASP A 263 13.78 -4.26 -39.91
CA ASP A 263 13.77 -5.35 -40.87
C ASP A 263 14.75 -6.46 -40.46
N SER A 264 14.30 -7.70 -40.60
CA SER A 264 15.18 -8.88 -40.68
C SER A 264 14.53 -9.94 -41.57
N ASN A 265 14.92 -9.89 -42.84
CA ASN A 265 15.14 -11.01 -43.76
C ASN A 265 14.01 -12.01 -44.06
N ILE A 266 13.34 -11.71 -45.18
CA ILE A 266 13.11 -12.57 -46.36
C ILE A 266 13.67 -14.00 -46.29
N SER A 267 12.77 -14.99 -46.42
CA SER A 267 12.97 -16.12 -47.35
C SER A 267 11.63 -16.66 -47.83
N ASN A 268 11.27 -16.32 -49.06
CA ASN A 268 10.22 -17.00 -49.82
C ASN A 268 10.73 -18.35 -50.29
N ARG A 269 10.03 -19.44 -49.94
CA ARG A 269 10.16 -20.72 -50.63
C ARG A 269 8.80 -21.38 -50.79
N THR A 270 8.16 -21.09 -51.92
CA THR A 270 7.09 -21.89 -52.50
C THR A 270 7.70 -23.18 -53.06
N THR A 271 7.22 -24.34 -52.65
CA THR A 271 7.05 -25.57 -53.46
C THR A 271 6.52 -26.71 -52.59
N GLY A 272 5.56 -27.45 -53.14
CA GLY A 272 5.47 -28.89 -52.88
C GLY A 272 4.30 -29.36 -52.02
N ASN A 273 3.24 -29.79 -52.71
CA ASN A 273 2.38 -30.90 -52.30
C ASN A 273 3.18 -32.01 -51.59
N ASN A 274 2.59 -32.61 -50.55
CA ASN A 274 2.41 -34.07 -50.48
C ASN A 274 1.54 -34.47 -49.28
N ASN A 275 0.63 -35.40 -49.56
CA ASN A 275 -0.19 -36.17 -48.63
C ASN A 275 0.63 -36.74 -47.46
N LEU A 276 0.10 -36.62 -46.24
CA LEU A 276 0.56 -37.36 -45.08
C LEU A 276 -0.60 -38.18 -44.51
N ASN A 277 -0.53 -39.48 -44.80
CA ASN A 277 -1.31 -40.56 -44.18
C ASN A 277 -1.02 -40.59 -42.67
N LEU A 278 -2.06 -40.51 -41.85
CA LEU A 278 -2.00 -40.87 -40.44
C LEU A 278 -2.12 -42.41 -40.33
N THR A 279 -1.00 -43.08 -40.07
CA THR A 279 -1.01 -44.45 -39.55
C THR A 279 -0.71 -44.44 -38.06
N ASN A 280 -1.67 -44.96 -37.30
CA ASN A 280 -1.55 -45.34 -35.89
C ASN A 280 -0.34 -46.26 -35.67
N VAL A 281 0.53 -45.89 -34.73
CA VAL A 281 1.47 -46.83 -34.11
C VAL A 281 1.37 -46.68 -32.60
N THR A 282 0.77 -47.69 -31.98
CA THR A 282 0.85 -47.99 -30.55
C THR A 282 2.24 -48.56 -30.25
N GLY A 283 2.90 -48.04 -29.21
CA GLY A 283 4.21 -48.52 -28.79
C GLY A 283 4.56 -48.05 -27.38
N ILE A 284 4.30 -48.94 -26.42
CA ILE A 284 4.69 -48.85 -25.01
C ILE A 284 6.20 -49.04 -24.90
N ALA A 285 6.90 -48.17 -24.17
CA ALA A 285 8.15 -48.52 -23.49
C ALA A 285 8.35 -47.62 -22.27
N ASN A 286 8.44 -48.25 -21.10
CA ASN A 286 8.95 -47.69 -19.86
C ASN A 286 10.46 -47.51 -19.96
N GLU A 287 11.01 -46.35 -19.60
CA GLU A 287 12.34 -46.27 -18.98
C GLU A 287 12.39 -45.12 -17.95
N THR A 288 13.14 -45.43 -16.91
CA THR A 288 13.31 -44.77 -15.62
C THR A 288 14.46 -43.77 -15.62
N GLU A 289 14.38 -42.84 -14.66
CA GLU A 289 15.45 -42.03 -14.05
C GLU A 289 16.09 -40.87 -14.84
N GLY A 290 16.17 -39.72 -14.16
CA GLY A 290 17.25 -38.76 -14.39
C GLY A 290 16.87 -37.28 -14.38
N ASN A 291 16.65 -36.72 -13.19
CA ASN A 291 17.30 -35.49 -12.71
C ASN A 291 17.17 -34.19 -13.57
N LYS A 292 16.44 -33.17 -13.06
CA LYS A 292 16.86 -31.74 -13.09
C LYS A 292 15.83 -30.78 -12.46
N THR A 293 16.32 -30.06 -11.45
CA THR A 293 16.12 -28.62 -11.14
C THR A 293 14.92 -27.88 -11.77
N ASN A 294 13.93 -27.54 -10.95
CA ASN A 294 12.91 -26.54 -11.30
C ASN A 294 13.31 -25.15 -10.78
N ASN A 295 13.68 -24.31 -11.73
CA ASN A 295 13.80 -22.86 -11.60
C ASN A 295 12.52 -22.26 -12.23
N SER A 296 11.51 -21.95 -11.42
CA SER A 296 10.26 -21.35 -11.91
C SER A 296 10.34 -19.83 -11.86
N ARG A 297 10.78 -19.23 -12.97
CA ARG A 297 10.52 -17.83 -13.32
C ARG A 297 9.06 -17.72 -13.76
N TYR A 298 8.22 -17.13 -12.93
CA TYR A 298 6.92 -16.61 -13.39
C TYR A 298 7.14 -15.22 -13.97
N ASN A 299 7.16 -15.13 -15.31
CA ASN A 299 6.90 -13.89 -16.02
C ASN A 299 5.38 -13.73 -16.10
N ASN A 300 4.83 -12.79 -15.33
CA ASN A 300 3.45 -12.35 -15.48
C ASN A 300 3.45 -10.84 -15.74
N SER A 301 3.42 -10.47 -17.02
CA SER A 301 3.24 -9.10 -17.47
C SER A 301 1.80 -8.94 -17.95
N ASN A 302 0.91 -8.54 -17.04
CA ASN A 302 -0.39 -7.96 -17.39
C ASN A 302 -0.35 -6.48 -17.06
N LEU A 303 -0.06 -5.69 -18.10
CA LEU A 303 -0.20 -4.24 -18.12
C LEU A 303 -1.71 -3.94 -18.23
N TYR A 304 -2.31 -3.35 -17.21
CA TYR A 304 -3.65 -2.77 -17.32
C TYR A 304 -3.52 -1.27 -17.60
N ASP A 305 -3.96 -0.86 -18.78
CA ASP A 305 -4.17 0.55 -19.13
C ASP A 305 -5.36 1.09 -18.33
N ILE A 306 -5.11 2.15 -17.56
CA ILE A 306 -6.14 2.93 -16.86
C ILE A 306 -6.46 4.16 -17.72
N PRO A 307 -7.72 4.42 -18.09
CA PRO A 307 -8.09 5.67 -18.72
C PRO A 307 -8.15 6.80 -17.68
N LEU A 308 -7.34 7.83 -17.89
CA LEU A 308 -7.44 9.11 -17.20
C LEU A 308 -8.55 9.96 -17.85
N SER A 309 -9.67 10.14 -17.14
CA SER A 309 -10.65 11.22 -17.35
C SER A 309 -11.27 11.55 -15.99
N GLY A 310 -11.38 12.79 -15.51
CA GLY A 310 -11.10 14.08 -16.09
C GLY A 310 -11.32 15.20 -15.07
N THR A 311 -10.78 16.36 -15.41
CA THR A 311 -11.28 17.73 -15.22
C THR A 311 -11.84 18.15 -13.85
N LEU A 312 -11.04 19.03 -13.23
CA LEU A 312 -11.41 20.05 -12.25
C LEU A 312 -12.56 20.94 -12.75
N ASN A 313 -13.52 21.20 -11.85
CA ASN A 313 -14.28 22.43 -11.73
C ASN A 313 -14.24 22.86 -10.26
#